data_AF-A0A3R7SSH6-F1
#
_entry.id   AF-A0A3R7SSH6-F1
#
_cell.length_a   1.000
_cell.length_b   1.000
_cell.length_c   1.000
_cell.angle_alpha   90.00
_cell.angle_beta   90.00
_cell.angle_gamma   90.00
#
_symmetry.space_group_name_H-M   'P 1'
#
loop_
_entity.id
_entity.type
_entity.pdbx_description
1 polymer ?
#
loop_
_entity_poly.entity_id
_entity_poly.type
_entity_poly.pdbx_seq_one_letter_code
_entity_poly.pdbx_strand_id
1 'polypeptide(L)' 'MRVLFTILSFSFSLIIAQVYCAGDQISLSDQNIEYIVAQNAGNEEYSSGDIFKLSDLNGDLNGGKYHVIFIDMSETW' A
#
# COMPACT_ATOMS: atom_id res chain seq x y z
N MET A 1 -32.91 -11.89 17.07
CA MET A 1 -31.94 -12.48 16.11
C MET A 1 -31.41 -11.48 15.09
N ARG A 2 -32.26 -10.66 14.43
CA ARG A 2 -31.81 -9.64 13.46
C ARG A 2 -30.76 -8.65 14.00
N VAL A 3 -31.02 -8.02 15.15
CA VAL A 3 -30.10 -7.04 15.77
C VAL A 3 -28.75 -7.67 16.16
N LEU A 4 -28.78 -8.89 16.69
CA LEU A 4 -27.56 -9.63 17.02
C LEU A 4 -26.70 -9.91 15.78
N PHE A 5 -27.34 -10.23 14.66
CA PHE A 5 -26.68 -10.48 13.38
C PHE A 5 -26.03 -9.20 12.83
N THR A 6 -26.71 -8.05 12.95
CA THR A 6 -26.18 -6.74 12.55
C THR A 6 -24.98 -6.33 13.40
N ILE A 7 -25.05 -6.54 14.72
CA ILE A 7 -23.94 -6.26 15.64
C ILE A 7 -22.73 -7.13 15.29
N LEU A 8 -22.94 -8.43 15.06
CA LEU A 8 -21.86 -9.35 14.70
C LEU A 8 -21.18 -8.97 13.37
N SER A 9 -21.98 -8.59 12.36
CA SER A 9 -21.46 -8.13 11.07
C SER A 9 -20.62 -6.86 11.20
N PHE A 10 -21.03 -5.91 12.05
CA PHE A 10 -20.30 -4.65 12.25
C PHE A 10 -19.00 -4.88 13.02
N SER A 11 -19.01 -5.70 14.06
CA SER A 11 -17.80 -6.05 14.82
C SER A 11 -16.74 -6.75 13.97
N PHE A 12 -17.15 -7.61 13.02
CA PHE A 12 -16.22 -8.30 12.12
C PHE A 12 -15.52 -7.34 11.16
N SER A 13 -16.22 -6.29 10.71
CA SER A 13 -15.66 -5.30 9.78
C SER A 13 -14.53 -4.47 10.41
N LEU A 14 -14.59 -4.22 11.73
CA LEU A 14 -13.56 -3.47 12.46
C LEU A 14 -12.25 -4.23 12.63
N ILE A 15 -12.28 -5.57 12.58
CA ILE A 15 -11.09 -6.42 12.76
C ILE A 15 -10.22 -6.44 11.48
N ILE A 16 -10.82 -6.23 10.31
CA ILE A 16 -10.13 -6.31 8.99
C ILE A 16 -9.59 -4.93 8.54
N ALA A 17 -9.80 -3.86 9.33
CA ALA A 17 -9.40 -2.51 8.93
C ALA A 17 -7.89 -2.32 8.76
N GLN A 18 -7.05 -3.20 9.31
CA GLN A 18 -5.61 -3.19 9.15
C GLN A 18 -5.11 -4.55 8.64
N VAL A 19 -4.39 -4.54 7.52
CA VAL A 19 -3.79 -5.76 6.93
C VAL A 19 -2.40 -6.04 7.55
N TYR A 20 -1.72 -4.98 8.01
CA TYR A 20 -0.36 -5.03 8.56
C TYR A 20 -0.28 -4.26 9.89
N CYS A 21 0.57 -4.73 10.81
CA CYS A 21 0.91 -4.09 12.08
C CYS A 21 2.33 -3.49 12.06
N ALA A 22 2.67 -2.70 13.09
CA ALA A 22 4.01 -2.16 13.24
C ALA A 22 5.06 -3.28 13.38
N GLY A 23 6.05 -3.29 12.48
CA GLY A 23 7.09 -4.30 12.41
C GLY A 23 6.81 -5.44 11.43
N ASP A 24 5.61 -5.50 10.85
CA ASP A 24 5.32 -6.49 9.81
C ASP A 24 6.03 -6.14 8.49
N GLN A 25 6.35 -7.18 7.72
CA GLN A 25 6.86 -7.04 6.36
C GLN A 25 5.71 -7.15 5.36
N ILE A 26 5.65 -6.19 4.42
CA ILE A 26 4.68 -6.23 3.32
C ILE A 26 4.95 -7.48 2.45
N SER A 27 3.92 -8.25 2.15
CA SER A 27 4.04 -9.47 1.36
C SER A 27 4.50 -9.18 -0.08
N LEU A 28 5.13 -10.16 -0.73
CA LEU A 28 5.53 -10.01 -2.14
C LEU A 28 4.33 -9.79 -3.07
N SER A 29 3.16 -10.36 -2.77
CA SER A 29 1.97 -10.10 -3.57
C SER A 29 1.57 -8.63 -3.51
N ASP A 30 1.58 -8.06 -2.31
CA ASP A 30 1.14 -6.68 -2.09
C ASP A 30 2.19 -5.68 -2.58
N GLN A 31 3.48 -6.03 -2.49
CA GLN A 31 4.54 -5.22 -3.08
C GLN A 31 4.42 -5.10 -4.60
N ASN A 32 3.88 -6.12 -5.28
CA ASN A 32 3.76 -6.17 -6.73
C ASN A 32 2.44 -5.60 -7.27
N ILE A 33 1.62 -4.98 -6.42
CA ILE A 33 0.44 -4.24 -6.87
C ILE A 33 0.89 -3.08 -7.76
N GLU A 34 0.21 -2.93 -8.90
CA GLU A 34 0.49 -1.90 -9.89
C GLU A 34 -0.31 -0.64 -9.60
N TYR A 35 0.37 0.50 -9.48
CA TYR A 35 -0.22 1.82 -9.32
C TYR A 35 0.16 2.69 -10.52
N ILE A 36 -0.80 3.42 -11.08
CA ILE A 36 -0.53 4.38 -12.15
C ILE A 36 -0.07 5.69 -11.51
N VAL A 37 1.10 6.17 -11.92
CA VAL A 37 1.66 7.44 -11.46
C VAL A 37 0.80 8.58 -12.00
N ALA A 38 0.11 9.30 -11.11
CA ALA A 38 -0.84 10.34 -11.47
C ALA A 38 -0.17 11.65 -11.91
N GLN A 39 1.01 11.94 -11.35
CA GLN A 39 1.81 13.12 -11.69
C GLN A 39 3.28 12.76 -11.52
N ASN A 40 4.16 13.38 -12.33
CA ASN A 40 5.60 13.22 -12.18
C ASN A 40 6.00 13.47 -10.72
N ALA A 41 6.44 12.42 -10.05
CA ALA A 41 7.17 12.58 -8.80
C ALA A 41 8.46 13.31 -9.17
N GLY A 42 8.88 14.31 -8.40
CA GLY A 42 10.01 15.19 -8.76
C GLY A 42 11.38 14.51 -8.94
N ASN A 43 11.44 13.17 -9.01
CA ASN A 43 12.56 12.35 -9.42
C ASN A 43 12.41 11.89 -10.88
N GLU A 44 13.52 11.84 -11.61
CA GLU A 44 13.53 11.52 -13.07
C GLU A 44 13.12 10.07 -13.40
N GLU A 45 12.86 9.22 -12.41
CA GLU A 45 12.60 7.78 -12.59
C GLU A 45 11.14 7.45 -12.96
N TYR A 46 10.17 8.27 -12.56
CA TYR A 46 8.76 8.01 -12.84
C TYR A 46 8.05 9.24 -13.41
N SER A 47 7.46 9.07 -14.59
CA SER A 47 6.60 10.03 -15.25
C SER A 47 5.12 9.69 -15.08
N SER A 48 4.26 10.67 -15.33
CA SER A 48 2.81 10.52 -15.37
C SER A 48 2.42 9.43 -16.37
N GLY A 49 1.63 8.46 -15.92
CA GLY A 49 1.23 7.31 -16.71
C GLY A 49 2.14 6.08 -16.56
N ASP A 50 3.28 6.20 -15.90
CA ASP A 50 4.13 5.04 -15.61
C ASP A 50 3.48 4.13 -14.56
N ILE A 51 3.90 2.86 -14.56
CA ILE A 51 3.51 1.88 -13.56
C ILE A 51 4.53 1.91 -12.43
N PHE A 52 4.05 2.19 -11.23
CA PHE A 52 4.79 2.11 -9.98
C PHE A 52 4.39 0.86 -9.19
N LYS A 53 5.38 0.18 -8.61
CA LYS A 53 5.18 -0.91 -7.64
C LYS A 53 6.08 -0.68 -6.43
N LEU A 54 5.64 -1.11 -5.25
CA LEU A 54 6.51 -1.08 -4.06
C LEU A 54 7.72 -2.01 -4.22
N SER A 55 7.60 -3.07 -5.04
CA SER A 55 8.73 -3.96 -5.36
C SER A 55 9.87 -3.26 -6.12
N ASP A 56 9.60 -2.16 -6.82
CA ASP A 56 10.64 -1.36 -7.49
C ASP A 56 11.62 -0.74 -6.47
N LEU A 57 11.13 -0.50 -5.24
CA LEU A 57 11.90 0.06 -4.13
C LEU A 57 12.50 -1.01 -3.21
N ASN A 58 12.25 -2.29 -3.49
CA ASN A 58 12.80 -3.40 -2.75
C ASN A 58 14.20 -3.78 -3.26
N GLY A 59 15.21 -3.52 -2.44
CA GLY A 59 16.62 -3.82 -2.72
C GLY A 59 16.89 -5.27 -3.11
N ASP A 60 16.16 -6.22 -2.56
CA ASP A 60 16.33 -7.64 -2.86
C ASP A 60 15.82 -8.01 -4.26
N LEU A 61 14.95 -7.18 -4.84
CA LEU A 61 14.32 -7.40 -6.15
C LEU A 61 14.90 -6.49 -7.25
N ASN A 62 15.47 -5.34 -6.89
CA ASN A 62 15.94 -4.32 -7.84
C ASN A 62 17.48 -4.28 -8.03
N GLY A 63 18.18 -5.35 -7.64
CA GLY A 63 19.64 -5.48 -7.80
C GLY A 63 20.48 -4.82 -6.70
N GLY A 64 19.94 -4.73 -5.48
CA GLY A 64 20.65 -4.27 -4.28
C GLY A 64 20.51 -2.77 -3.98
N LYS A 65 19.58 -2.07 -4.63
CA LYS A 65 19.32 -0.64 -4.38
C LYS A 65 18.24 -0.49 -3.31
N TYR A 66 18.66 -0.31 -2.06
CA TYR A 66 17.74 -0.14 -0.94
C TYR A 66 17.30 1.32 -0.81
N HIS A 67 15.99 1.52 -0.63
CA HIS A 67 15.38 2.83 -0.48
C HIS A 67 14.75 2.98 0.91
N VAL A 68 14.84 4.18 1.49
CA VAL A 68 14.02 4.57 2.64
C VAL A 68 12.92 5.48 2.11
N ILE A 69 11.67 5.09 2.35
CA ILE A 69 10.50 5.75 1.77
C ILE A 69 9.63 6.33 2.86
N PHE A 70 9.00 7.46 2.57
CA PHE A 70 7.97 8.07 3.39
C PHE A 70 6.71 8.19 2.53
N ILE A 71 5.63 7.53 2.95
CA ILE A 71 4.35 7.55 2.25
C ILE A 71 3.41 8.44 3.06
N ASP A 72 3.00 9.54 2.45
CA ASP A 72 1.97 10.41 2.99
C ASP A 72 0.65 10.17 2.24
N MET A 73 -0.43 10.02 3.01
CA MET A 73 -1.77 9.90 2.48
C MET A 73 -2.54 11.17 2.82
N SER A 74 -2.42 12.18 1.96
CA SER A 74 -3.19 13.41 2.07
C SER A 74 -4.45 13.32 1.20
N GLU A 75 -5.62 13.53 1.81
CA GLU A 75 -6.86 13.73 1.07
C GLU A 75 -7.05 15.22 0.78
N THR A 76 -7.37 15.56 -0.47
CA THR A 76 -7.86 16.89 -0.85
C THR A 76 -9.38 16.89 -0.73
N TRP A 77 -9.89 17.13 0.48
CA TRP A 77 -11.32 17.42 0.66
C TRP A 77 -11.66 18.84 0.20
#